data_AF-A0AAD6UVP7-F1
#
_entry.id   AF-A0AAD6UVP7-F1
#
_cell.length_a   1.000
_cell.length_b   1.000
_cell.length_c   1.000
_cell.angle_alpha   90.00
_cell.angle_beta   90.00
_cell.angle_gamma   90.00
#
_symmetry.space_group_name_H-M   'P 1'
#
loop_
_entity.id
_entity.type
_entity.pdbx_description
1 polymer ?
#
loop_
_entity_poly.entity_id
_entity_poly.type
_entity_poly.pdbx_seq_one_letter_code
_entity_poly.pdbx_strand_id
1 'polypeptide(L)'
;NYDKKRCHEALDILLTKNLQWDWGVNWTSVHDGNTSQLAGLKPGCRRDSAKPNLHWVGLLPVSSTKRVFPPPLVQASFANAPTTAEVVAALRAALL
;
A
#
# COMPACT_ATOMS: atom_id res chain seq x y z
N ASN A 1 10.77 16.30 2.44
CA ASN A 1 9.32 16.18 2.20
C ASN A 1 8.73 15.30 3.29
N TYR A 2 7.82 15.82 4.12
CA TYR A 2 7.28 15.14 5.31
C TYR A 2 6.64 13.79 4.97
N ASP A 3 5.86 13.75 3.88
CA ASP A 3 5.21 12.52 3.41
C ASP A 3 6.21 11.45 2.94
N LYS A 4 7.30 11.84 2.26
CA LYS A 4 8.33 10.90 1.81
C LYS A 4 8.99 10.19 3.00
N LYS A 5 9.36 10.93 4.05
CA LYS A 5 9.93 10.34 5.28
C LYS A 5 8.92 9.40 5.95
N ARG A 6 7.67 9.82 6.06
CA ARG A 6 6.58 9.03 6.64
C ARG A 6 6.35 7.71 5.88
N CYS A 7 6.39 7.76 4.55
CA CYS A 7 6.29 6.57 3.72
C CYS A 7 7.49 5.63 3.91
N HIS A 8 8.72 6.12 4.03
CA HIS A 8 9.88 5.28 4.30
C HIS A 8 9.76 4.51 5.62
N GLU A 9 9.40 5.19 6.72
CA GLU A 9 9.21 4.56 8.03
C GLU A 9 8.11 3.50 8.00
N ALA A 10 6.99 3.77 7.32
CA ALA A 10 5.94 2.78 7.12
C ALA A 10 6.42 1.56 6.32
N LEU A 11 7.21 1.76 5.26
CA LEU A 11 7.74 0.69 4.43
C LEU A 11 8.77 -0.19 5.17
N ASP A 12 9.55 0.37 6.09
CA ASP A 12 10.46 -0.41 6.95
C ASP A 12 9.67 -1.38 7.84
N ILE A 13 8.56 -0.93 8.42
CA ILE A 13 7.71 -1.76 9.27
C ILE A 13 6.99 -2.83 8.44
N LEU A 14 6.45 -2.47 7.26
CA LEU A 14 5.75 -3.40 6.39
C LEU A 14 6.63 -4.56 5.93
N LEU A 15 7.94 -4.36 5.78
CA LEU A 15 8.87 -5.43 5.41
C LEU A 15 8.90 -6.59 6.42
N THR A 16 8.55 -6.31 7.68
CA THR A 16 8.48 -7.32 8.75
C THR A 16 7.14 -8.06 8.80
N LYS A 17 6.18 -7.70 7.95
CA LYS A 17 4.80 -8.16 7.98
C LYS A 17 4.48 -9.15 6.87
N ASN A 18 3.50 -10.01 7.13
CA ASN A 18 2.92 -10.86 6.10
C ASN A 18 1.57 -10.30 5.67
N LEU A 19 1.58 -9.49 4.62
CA LEU A 19 0.43 -8.75 4.16
C LEU A 19 -0.54 -9.66 3.41
N GLN A 20 -1.80 -9.69 3.87
CA GLN A 20 -2.88 -10.42 3.21
C GLN A 20 -3.65 -9.49 2.29
N TRP A 21 -3.42 -9.66 0.98
CA TRP A 21 -4.00 -8.84 -0.06
C TRP A 21 -5.39 -9.32 -0.46
N ASP A 22 -6.38 -8.44 -0.36
CA ASP A 22 -7.73 -8.69 -0.85
C ASP A 22 -7.96 -7.87 -2.14
N TRP A 23 -7.86 -8.56 -3.28
CA TRP A 23 -7.84 -7.94 -4.61
C TRP A 23 -9.26 -7.60 -5.09
N GLY A 24 -9.79 -6.48 -4.60
CA GLY A 24 -11.02 -5.87 -5.10
C GLY A 24 -10.78 -4.85 -6.22
N VAL A 25 -11.84 -4.45 -6.92
CA VAL A 25 -11.79 -3.37 -7.93
C VAL A 25 -11.58 -1.98 -7.32
N ASN A 26 -11.95 -1.83 -6.04
CA ASN A 26 -11.78 -0.61 -5.27
C ASN A 26 -10.56 -0.72 -4.37
N TRP A 27 -9.97 0.43 -4.00
CA TRP A 27 -8.93 0.47 -2.99
C TRP A 27 -9.46 -0.03 -1.65
N THR A 28 -8.88 -1.10 -1.16
CA THR A 28 -9.14 -1.66 0.17
C THR A 28 -7.86 -1.63 0.98
N SER A 29 -8.00 -1.49 2.30
CA SER A 29 -6.84 -1.60 3.19
C SER A 29 -6.45 -3.05 3.38
N VAL A 30 -5.15 -3.34 3.41
CA VAL A 30 -4.66 -4.66 3.76
C VAL A 30 -4.81 -4.90 5.26
N HIS A 31 -5.07 -6.16 5.62
CA HIS A 31 -5.01 -6.63 6.99
C HIS A 31 -3.55 -6.63 7.51
N ASP A 32 -3.38 -6.53 8.84
CA ASP A 32 -2.07 -6.47 9.54
C ASP A 32 -1.19 -5.22 9.28
N GLY A 33 -1.78 -4.15 8.74
CA GLY A 33 -1.17 -2.82 8.68
C GLY A 33 -1.76 -1.85 9.70
N ASN A 34 -1.38 -1.93 10.98
CA ASN A 34 -1.94 -1.04 12.01
C ASN A 34 -1.48 0.41 11.79
N THR A 35 -2.43 1.34 11.65
CA THR A 35 -2.16 2.77 11.38
C THR A 35 -1.28 3.43 12.42
N SER A 36 -1.37 3.02 13.68
CA SER A 36 -0.54 3.54 14.78
C SER A 36 0.93 3.21 14.61
N GLN A 37 1.24 2.10 13.92
CA GLN A 37 2.61 1.68 13.62
C GLN A 37 3.10 2.35 12.34
N LEU A 38 2.21 2.66 11.41
CA LEU A 38 2.54 3.17 10.07
C LEU A 38 2.35 4.69 9.94
N ALA A 39 2.52 5.44 11.04
CA ALA A 39 2.42 6.90 11.07
C ALA A 39 1.11 7.46 10.43
N GLY A 40 -0.01 6.78 10.64
CA GLY A 40 -1.32 7.18 10.07
C GLY A 40 -1.54 6.76 8.62
N LEU A 41 -0.64 5.94 8.05
CA LEU A 41 -0.81 5.33 6.74
C LEU A 41 -1.34 3.90 6.86
N LYS A 42 -1.88 3.38 5.76
CA LYS A 42 -2.10 1.95 5.58
C LYS A 42 -1.65 1.48 4.21
N PRO A 43 -1.10 0.25 4.12
CA PRO A 43 -1.05 -0.44 2.85
C PRO A 43 -2.47 -0.67 2.34
N GLY A 44 -2.66 -0.50 1.06
CA GLY A 44 -3.87 -0.90 0.37
C GLY A 44 -3.58 -1.55 -0.96
N CYS A 45 -4.61 -2.21 -1.48
CA CYS A 45 -4.59 -2.83 -2.78
C CYS A 45 -5.86 -2.56 -3.57
N ARG A 46 -5.75 -2.69 -4.89
CA ARG A 46 -6.86 -2.90 -5.81
C ARG A 46 -6.38 -3.70 -7.01
N ARG A 47 -7.30 -4.21 -7.80
CA ARG A 47 -7.01 -4.89 -9.07
C ARG A 47 -7.88 -4.32 -10.17
N ASP A 48 -7.28 -4.04 -11.33
CA ASP A 48 -8.05 -3.55 -12.46
C ASP A 48 -9.01 -4.63 -12.98
N SER A 49 -10.24 -4.22 -13.31
CA SER A 49 -11.25 -5.10 -13.90
C SER A 49 -11.00 -5.33 -15.40
N ALA A 50 -10.44 -4.33 -16.08
CA ALA A 50 -10.05 -4.43 -17.48
C ALA A 50 -8.67 -5.08 -17.63
N LYS A 51 -8.46 -5.80 -18.74
CA LYS A 51 -7.13 -6.32 -19.09
C LYS A 51 -6.13 -5.15 -19.21
N PRO A 52 -4.92 -5.28 -18.65
CA PRO A 52 -4.27 -6.53 -18.24
C PRO A 52 -4.52 -6.98 -16.78
N ASN A 53 -5.51 -6.43 -16.07
CA ASN A 53 -5.88 -6.81 -14.71
C ASN A 53 -4.75 -6.61 -13.68
N LEU A 54 -4.08 -5.44 -13.76
CA LEU A 54 -2.95 -5.11 -12.90
C LEU A 54 -3.34 -5.12 -11.43
N HIS A 55 -2.42 -5.61 -10.62
CA HIS A 55 -2.48 -5.59 -9.17
C HIS A 55 -1.80 -4.31 -8.69
N TRP A 56 -2.61 -3.36 -8.22
CA TRP A 56 -2.13 -2.09 -7.69
C TRP A 56 -1.98 -2.20 -6.18
N VAL A 57 -0.88 -1.66 -5.68
CA VAL A 57 -0.59 -1.53 -4.26
C VAL A 57 -0.18 -0.09 -3.96
N GLY A 58 -0.40 0.37 -2.74
CA GLY A 58 0.01 1.70 -2.34
C GLY A 58 -0.05 1.96 -0.85
N LEU A 59 0.54 3.07 -0.42
CA LEU A 59 0.38 3.61 0.91
C LEU A 59 -0.65 4.72 0.87
N LEU A 60 -1.77 4.51 1.57
CA LEU A 60 -2.89 5.43 1.62
C LEU A 60 -2.94 6.15 2.97
N PRO A 61 -3.29 7.44 2.99
CA PRO A 61 -3.68 8.10 4.23
C PRO A 61 -4.97 7.47 4.74
N VAL A 62 -5.13 7.47 6.06
CA VAL A 62 -6.31 6.92 6.72
C VAL A 62 -7.10 8.05 7.38
N SER A 63 -8.42 8.02 7.21
CA SER A 63 -9.33 8.96 7.87
C SER A 63 -9.37 8.75 9.39
N SER A 64 -9.95 9.70 10.12
CA SER A 64 -10.28 9.54 11.54
C SER A 64 -11.18 8.32 11.82
N THR A 65 -11.94 7.85 10.83
CA THR A 65 -12.80 6.66 10.88
C THR A 65 -12.11 5.37 10.43
N LYS A 66 -10.77 5.38 10.35
CA LYS A 66 -9.94 4.22 9.97
C LYS A 66 -10.17 3.69 8.55
N ARG A 67 -10.75 4.49 7.65
CA ARG A 67 -10.93 4.15 6.24
C ARG A 67 -9.77 4.68 5.41
N VAL A 68 -9.28 3.89 4.46
CA VAL A 68 -8.29 4.38 3.49
C VAL A 68 -8.93 5.46 2.61
N PHE A 69 -8.16 6.51 2.32
CA PHE A 69 -8.60 7.62 1.49
C PHE A 69 -7.73 7.68 0.22
N PRO A 70 -8.23 7.21 -0.93
CA PRO A 70 -7.54 7.34 -2.20
C PRO A 70 -7.42 8.82 -2.63
N PRO A 71 -6.40 9.19 -3.43
CA PRO A 71 -5.38 8.32 -4.00
C PRO A 71 -4.24 7.97 -3.01
N PRO A 72 -3.46 6.90 -3.28
CA PRO A 72 -2.25 6.60 -2.51
C PRO A 72 -1.21 7.72 -2.62
N LEU A 73 -0.43 7.92 -1.56
CA LEU A 73 0.73 8.83 -1.57
C LEU A 73 1.87 8.29 -2.44
N VAL A 74 2.00 6.96 -2.45
CA VAL A 74 2.87 6.22 -3.36
C VAL A 74 2.16 4.93 -3.75
N GLN A 75 2.32 4.54 -5.02
CA GLN A 75 1.72 3.33 -5.57
C GLN A 75 2.65 2.63 -6.54
N ALA A 76 2.44 1.34 -6.72
CA ALA A 76 3.08 0.50 -7.72
C ALA A 76 2.06 -0.48 -8.31
N SER A 77 2.32 -0.96 -9.53
CA SER A 77 1.47 -1.93 -10.22
C SER A 77 2.26 -3.17 -10.62
N PHE A 78 1.62 -4.33 -10.54
CA PHE A 78 2.20 -5.62 -10.89
C PHE A 78 1.27 -6.39 -11.83
N ALA A 79 1.85 -7.19 -12.73
CA ALA A 79 1.06 -8.08 -13.60
C ALA A 79 0.40 -9.22 -12.80
N ASN A 80 1.11 -9.74 -11.80
CA ASN A 80 0.66 -10.82 -10.91
C ASN A 80 0.59 -10.31 -9.46
N ALA A 81 -0.08 -11.05 -8.58
CA ALA A 81 -0.12 -10.72 -7.16
C ALA A 81 1.31 -10.78 -6.55
N PRO A 82 1.85 -9.66 -6.04
CA PRO A 82 3.21 -9.61 -5.50
C PRO A 82 3.29 -10.09 -4.05
N THR A 83 4.48 -10.45 -3.62
CA THR A 83 4.85 -10.66 -2.21
C THR A 83 5.02 -9.33 -1.46
N THR A 84 4.98 -9.34 -0.13
CA THR A 84 5.25 -8.12 0.68
C THR A 84 6.60 -7.47 0.32
N ALA A 85 7.65 -8.28 0.13
CA ALA A 85 8.99 -7.78 -0.17
C ALA A 85 9.05 -7.06 -1.52
N GLU A 86 8.40 -7.61 -2.55
CA GLU A 86 8.30 -6.98 -3.88
C GLU A 86 7.52 -5.68 -3.81
N VAL A 87 6.42 -5.64 -3.05
CA VAL A 87 5.64 -4.42 -2.84
C VAL A 87 6.49 -3.34 -2.17
N VAL A 88 7.16 -3.67 -1.08
CA VAL A 88 8.00 -2.70 -0.36
C VAL A 88 9.11 -2.17 -1.26
N ALA A 89 9.78 -3.04 -2.02
CA ALA A 89 10.83 -2.63 -2.95
C ALA A 89 10.29 -1.68 -4.04
N ALA A 90 9.16 -2.01 -4.66
CA ALA A 90 8.57 -1.18 -5.70
C ALA A 90 8.09 0.18 -5.17
N LEU A 91 7.47 0.21 -3.98
CA LEU A 91 7.05 1.47 -3.36
C LEU A 91 8.23 2.34 -2.95
N ARG A 92 9.36 1.75 -2.50
CA ARG A 92 10.59 2.51 -2.26
C ARG A 92 11.13 3.13 -3.54
N ALA A 93 11.14 2.38 -4.64
CA ALA A 93 11.58 2.89 -5.93
C ALA A 93 10.68 4.03 -6.44
N ALA A 94 9.37 3.95 -6.20
CA ALA A 94 8.41 4.99 -6.56
C ALA A 94 8.47 6.25 -5.66
N LEU A 95 9.14 6.19 -4.50
CA LEU A 95 9.35 7.34 -3.61
C LEU A 95 10.57 8.18 -4.01
N LEU A 96 11.49 7.67 -4.84
CA LEU A 96 12.74 8.34 -5.23
C LEU A 96 12.46 9.64 -5.98
#